data_AF-A0A4Y8BT70-F1
#
_entry.id   AF-A0A4Y8BT70-F1
#
_cell.length_a   1.000
_cell.length_b   1.000
_cell.length_c   1.000
_cell.angle_alpha   90.00
_cell.angle_beta   90.00
_cell.angle_gamma   90.00
#
_symmetry.space_group_name_H-M   'P 1'
#
loop_
_entity.id
_entity.type
_entity.pdbx_description
1 polymer ?
#
loop_
_entity_poly.entity_id
_entity_poly.type
_entity_poly.pdbx_seq_one_letter_code
_entity_poly.pdbx_strand_id
1 'polypeptide(L)' 'MARIRKEKGISQLELSLLLGHKSVSIVASAERHYRGAHFNLNHLFQMAEIFEIDICDFFK' A
#
# COMPACT_ATOMS: atom_id res chain seq x y z
N MET A 1 1.69 -3.65 5.84
CA MET A 1 1.21 -2.38 5.23
C MET A 1 0.88 -1.28 6.23
N ALA A 2 -0.10 -1.44 7.13
CA ALA A 2 -0.50 -0.36 8.07
C ALA A 2 0.65 0.19 8.92
N ARG A 3 1.61 -0.67 9.29
CA ARG A 3 2.81 -0.32 10.07
C ARG A 3 3.77 0.58 9.28
N ILE A 4 4.23 0.11 8.11
CA ILE A 4 5.10 0.83 7.17
C ILE A 4 4.49 2.19 6.78
N ARG A 5 3.18 2.20 6.50
CA ARG A 5 2.48 3.42 6.10
C ARG A 5 2.44 4.47 7.22
N LYS A 6 2.25 4.04 8.48
CA LYS A 6 2.33 4.94 9.64
C LYS A 6 3.75 5.43 9.89
N GLU A 7 4.74 4.56 9.70
CA GLU A 7 6.16 4.88 9.89
C GLU A 7 6.67 5.90 8.86
N LYS A 8 6.17 5.82 7.62
CA LYS A 8 6.46 6.77 6.54
C LYS A 8 5.52 7.98 6.52
N GLY A 9 4.53 8.05 7.40
CA GLY A 9 3.60 9.18 7.51
C GLY A 9 2.62 9.35 6.33
N ILE A 10 2.47 8.34 5.46
CA ILE A 10 1.64 8.44 4.25
C ILE A 10 0.18 8.14 4.56
N SER A 11 -0.75 8.96 4.08
CA SER A 11 -2.19 8.68 4.27
C SER A 11 -2.72 7.59 3.31
N GLN A 12 -3.86 6.95 3.65
CA GLN A 12 -4.47 5.95 2.75
C GLN A 12 -4.85 6.55 1.39
N LEU A 13 -5.29 7.81 1.39
CA LEU A 13 -5.66 8.56 0.19
C LEU A 13 -4.44 8.84 -0.70
N GLU A 14 -3.36 9.28 -0.08
CA GLU A 14 -2.11 9.62 -0.75
C GLU A 14 -1.47 8.38 -1.39
N LEU A 15 -1.47 7.25 -0.68
CA LEU A 15 -1.03 5.97 -1.23
C LEU A 15 -1.88 5.53 -2.43
N SER A 16 -3.19 5.75 -2.37
CA SER A 16 -4.10 5.46 -3.49
C SER A 16 -3.76 6.33 -4.70
N LEU A 17 -3.53 7.63 -4.48
CA LEU A 17 -3.15 8.58 -5.53
C LEU A 17 -1.82 8.21 -6.18
N LEU A 18 -0.82 7.83 -5.37
CA LEU A 18 0.51 7.42 -5.85
C LEU A 18 0.46 6.12 -6.65
N LEU A 19 -0.42 5.19 -6.27
CA LEU A 19 -0.69 3.97 -7.04
C LEU A 19 -1.52 4.22 -8.32
N GLY A 20 -1.90 5.47 -8.60
CA GLY A 20 -2.73 5.83 -9.76
C GLY A 20 -4.21 5.48 -9.61
N HIS A 21 -4.64 5.09 -8.41
CA HIS A 21 -6.03 4.76 -8.11
C HIS A 21 -6.80 5.99 -7.64
N LYS A 22 -7.96 6.28 -8.26
CA LYS A 22 -8.85 7.40 -7.88
C LYS A 22 -9.60 7.17 -6.57
N SER A 23 -9.46 6.02 -5.90
CA SER A 23 -10.27 5.67 -4.74
C SER A 23 -9.48 4.99 -3.62
N VAL A 24 -9.54 5.62 -2.45
CA VAL A 24 -9.00 5.12 -1.16
C VAL A 24 -9.55 3.75 -0.80
N SER A 25 -10.72 3.39 -1.32
CA SER A 25 -11.38 2.11 -1.05
C SER A 25 -10.50 0.92 -1.41
N ILE A 26 -9.65 1.02 -2.43
CA ILE A 26 -8.74 -0.08 -2.83
C ILE A 26 -7.69 -0.29 -1.74
N VAL A 27 -7.01 0.77 -1.32
CA VAL A 27 -6.00 0.72 -0.26
C VAL A 27 -6.62 0.32 1.07
N ALA A 28 -7.76 0.90 1.45
CA ALA A 28 -8.45 0.58 2.69
C ALA A 28 -8.97 -0.86 2.73
N SER A 29 -9.45 -1.39 1.60
CA SER A 29 -9.90 -2.79 1.51
C SER A 29 -8.71 -3.74 1.58
N ALA A 30 -7.63 -3.45 0.85
CA ALA A 30 -6.42 -4.27 0.89
C ALA A 30 -5.70 -4.21 2.26
N GLU A 31 -5.70 -3.06 2.93
CA GLU A 31 -5.13 -2.91 4.27
C GLU A 31 -5.94 -3.68 5.33
N ARG A 32 -7.27 -3.75 5.19
CA ARG A 32 -8.15 -4.54 6.08
C ARG A 32 -8.38 -5.98 5.65
N HIS A 33 -7.75 -6.44 4.56
CA HIS A 33 -8.08 -7.74 3.94
C HIS A 33 -9.59 -7.93 3.68
N TYR A 34 -10.29 -6.83 3.40
CA TYR A 34 -11.72 -6.84 3.24
C TYR A 34 -12.08 -7.53 1.92
N ARG A 35 -12.86 -8.61 1.99
CA ARG A 35 -13.28 -9.45 0.85
C ARG A 35 -12.15 -10.10 0.05
N GLY A 36 -11.01 -10.39 0.68
CA GLY A 36 -9.87 -10.99 -0.04
C GLY A 36 -9.20 -10.01 -1.00
N ALA A 37 -9.37 -8.71 -0.79
CA ALA A 37 -8.56 -7.71 -1.48
C ALA A 37 -7.10 -7.83 -1.01
N HIS A 38 -6.21 -8.10 -1.95
CA HIS A 38 -4.76 -8.16 -1.74
C HIS A 38 -4.06 -7.20 -2.70
N PHE A 39 -2.90 -6.70 -2.29
CA PHE A 39 -2.00 -6.00 -3.20
C PHE A 39 -1.34 -7.03 -4.14
N ASN A 40 -1.33 -6.74 -5.44
CA ASN A 40 -0.57 -7.53 -6.39
C ASN A 40 0.92 -7.15 -6.32
N LEU A 41 1.78 -7.93 -6.97
CA LEU A 41 3.23 -7.68 -6.96
C LEU A 41 3.59 -6.29 -7.50
N ASN A 42 2.86 -5.79 -8.50
CA ASN A 42 3.09 -4.46 -9.07
C ASN A 42 2.79 -3.35 -8.05
N HIS A 43 1.70 -3.47 -7.29
CA HIS A 43 1.38 -2.55 -6.19
C HIS A 43 2.47 -2.61 -5.13
N LEU A 44 2.92 -3.81 -4.74
CA LEU A 44 4.01 -3.95 -3.77
C LEU A 44 5.31 -3.31 -4.27
N PHE A 45 5.64 -3.46 -5.55
CA PHE A 45 6.82 -2.86 -6.17
C PHE A 45 6.74 -1.33 -6.21
N GLN A 46 5.62 -0.78 -6.68
CA GLN A 46 5.38 0.66 -6.67
C GLN A 46 5.42 1.21 -5.24
N MET A 47 4.83 0.50 -4.28
CA MET A 47 4.88 0.86 -2.86
C MET A 47 6.30 0.80 -2.31
N ALA A 48 7.11 -0.18 -2.70
CA ALA A 48 8.51 -0.29 -2.31
C ALA A 48 9.30 0.96 -2.76
N GLU A 49 9.09 1.39 -4.01
CA GLU A 49 9.68 2.62 -4.53
C GLU A 49 9.18 3.88 -3.79
N ILE A 50 7.86 4.02 -3.61
CA ILE A 50 7.24 5.16 -2.91
C ILE A 50 7.75 5.28 -1.47
N PHE A 51 7.82 4.16 -0.78
CA PHE A 51 8.24 4.12 0.61
C PHE A 51 9.76 4.07 0.75
N GLU A 52 10.53 3.95 -0.34
CA GLU A 52 11.97 3.74 -0.33
C GLU A 52 12.38 2.61 0.64
N ILE A 53 11.74 1.45 0.52
CA ILE A 53 12.05 0.24 1.30
C ILE A 53 12.23 -0.95 0.38
N ASP A 54 12.83 -2.02 0.88
CA ASP A 54 12.92 -3.26 0.12
C ASP A 54 11.53 -3.91 0.03
N ILE A 55 11.17 -4.43 -1.15
CA ILE A 55 9.90 -5.13 -1.35
C ILE A 55 9.76 -6.35 -0.42
N CYS A 56 10.88 -6.96 -0.01
CA CYS A 56 10.93 -8.03 0.98
C CYS A 56 10.42 -7.60 2.35
N ASP A 57 10.49 -6.31 2.69
CA ASP A 57 9.99 -5.80 3.97
C ASP A 57 8.46 -5.84 4.07
N PHE A 58 7.74 -6.03 2.96
CA PHE A 58 6.30 -6.30 3.00
C PHE A 58 5.94 -7.74 3.38
N PHE A 59 6.88 -8.67 3.24
CA PHE A 59 6.69 -10.10 3.52
C PHE A 59 7.23 -10.53 4.88
N LYS A 60 7.85 -9.62 5.63
CA LYS A 60 8.29 -9.81 7.02
C LYS A 60 7.19 -9.41 8.00
#